data_AF-A0A7S1R5S2-F1
#
_entry.id   AF-A0A7S1R5S2-F1
#
_cell.length_a   1.000
_cell.length_b   1.000
_cell.length_c   1.000
_cell.angle_alpha   90.00
_cell.angle_beta   90.00
_cell.angle_gamma   90.00
#
_symmetry.space_group_name_H-M   'P 1'
#
loop_
_entity.id
_entity.type
_entity.pdbx_description
1 polymer ?
#
loop_
_entity_poly.entity_id
_entity_poly.type
_entity_poly.pdbx_seq_one_letter_code
_entity_poly.pdbx_strand_id
1 'polypeptide(L)'
;EPRWDARIQLPLLLPALADTITLQLWDYDATSPDDLIGTYRLTVSDLQGTTNRHGLPSLPPRWINIYGHPRSADDFLNSYFKAMAQGEKRGVDYRGRVLMQIQGSRS
;
A
#
# COMPACT_ATOMS: atom_id res chain seq x y z
N GLU A 1 -14.76 -6.86 -10.38
CA GLU A 1 -13.41 -6.51 -9.88
C GLU A 1 -13.20 -5.01 -10.08
N PRO A 2 -12.77 -4.26 -9.07
CA PRO A 2 -12.53 -2.83 -9.21
C PRO A 2 -11.36 -2.58 -10.19
N ARG A 3 -11.53 -1.56 -11.04
CA ARG A 3 -10.49 -1.02 -11.91
C ARG A 3 -10.43 0.48 -11.71
N TRP A 4 -9.25 0.99 -11.35
CA TRP A 4 -9.03 2.42 -11.18
C TRP A 4 -8.34 3.06 -12.37
N ASP A 5 -7.41 2.34 -13.03
CA ASP A 5 -6.60 2.83 -14.14
C ASP A 5 -6.03 4.25 -13.89
N ALA A 6 -5.66 4.50 -12.63
CA ALA A 6 -5.29 5.81 -12.12
C ALA A 6 -3.78 5.97 -12.04
N ARG A 7 -3.31 7.21 -12.25
CA ARG A 7 -1.90 7.59 -12.07
C ARG A 7 -1.79 8.62 -10.98
N ILE A 8 -0.96 8.33 -9.98
CA ILE A 8 -0.64 9.24 -8.87
C ILE A 8 0.80 9.72 -9.07
N GLN A 9 1.02 11.03 -9.04
CA GLN A 9 2.34 11.63 -9.11
C GLN A 9 2.71 12.20 -7.73
N LEU A 10 3.83 11.74 -7.18
CA LEU A 10 4.33 12.16 -5.88
C LEU A 10 5.71 12.81 -6.06
N PRO A 11 5.91 14.08 -5.68
CA PRO A 11 7.24 14.68 -5.67
C PRO A 11 8.06 14.05 -4.54
N LEU A 12 9.18 13.40 -4.90
CA LEU A 12 10.12 12.81 -3.94
C LEU A 12 11.48 13.49 -4.07
N LEU A 13 11.97 14.07 -2.97
CA LEU A 13 13.34 14.57 -2.88
C LEU A 13 14.22 13.48 -2.29
N LEU A 14 15.27 13.09 -3.03
CA LEU A 14 16.22 12.09 -2.58
C LEU A 14 17.53 12.76 -2.12
N PRO A 15 18.09 12.35 -0.96
CA PRO A 15 17.59 11.35 -0.02
C PRO A 15 16.39 11.85 0.80
N ALA A 16 15.38 11.00 0.98
CA ALA A 16 14.20 11.31 1.79
C ALA A 16 14.35 10.76 3.21
N LEU A 17 13.97 11.55 4.23
CA LEU A 17 13.85 11.08 5.62
C LEU A 17 12.71 10.06 5.80
N ALA A 18 11.63 10.22 5.03
CA ALA A 18 10.56 9.25 4.94
C ALA A 18 10.79 8.38 3.69
N ASP A 19 11.13 7.12 3.90
CA ASP A 19 11.42 6.16 2.84
C ASP A 19 10.24 5.22 2.57
N THR A 20 9.09 5.38 3.22
CA THR A 20 7.99 4.41 3.13
C THR A 20 6.77 4.99 2.43
N ILE A 21 6.31 4.31 1.39
CA ILE A 21 5.03 4.50 0.71
C ILE A 21 4.04 3.48 1.25
N THR A 22 2.92 3.95 1.80
CA THR A 22 1.85 3.09 2.33
C THR A 22 0.64 3.19 1.42
N LEU A 23 0.21 2.05 0.87
CA LEU A 23 -0.99 1.90 0.06
C LEU A 23 -2.07 1.23 0.90
N GLN A 24 -3.23 1.88 1.02
CA GLN A 24 -4.37 1.37 1.78
C GLN A 24 -5.58 1.21 0.86
N LEU A 25 -6.30 0.11 1.03
CA LEU A 25 -7.56 -0.15 0.33
C LEU A 25 -8.70 0.03 1.32
N TRP A 26 -9.63 0.93 1.01
CA TRP A 26 -10.78 1.25 1.85
C TRP A 26 -12.08 0.80 1.17
N ASP A 27 -13.01 0.29 1.96
CA ASP A 27 -14.40 0.08 1.58
C ASP A 27 -15.19 1.33 1.95
N TYR A 28 -15.94 1.86 0.98
CA TYR A 28 -16.73 3.07 1.20
C TYR A 28 -18.11 2.69 1.74
N ASP A 29 -18.47 3.28 2.88
CA ASP A 29 -19.76 3.09 3.51
C ASP A 29 -20.56 4.39 3.54
N ALA A 30 -21.80 4.35 3.07
CA ALA A 30 -22.64 5.56 3.00
C ALA A 30 -23.17 6.01 4.37
N THR A 31 -23.32 5.08 5.32
CA THR A 31 -23.99 5.31 6.60
C THR A 31 -23.15 4.94 7.83
N SER A 32 -22.01 4.27 7.61
CA SER A 32 -21.01 3.91 8.62
C SER A 32 -19.67 4.57 8.27
N PRO A 33 -18.71 4.62 9.21
CA PRO A 33 -17.34 4.95 8.87
C PRO A 33 -16.78 3.97 7.83
N ASP A 34 -15.97 4.48 6.90
CA ASP A 34 -15.29 3.66 5.90
C ASP A 34 -14.40 2.59 6.56
N ASP A 35 -14.43 1.38 6.01
CA ASP A 35 -13.73 0.23 6.56
C ASP A 35 -12.40 -0.02 5.83
N LEU A 36 -11.30 -0.06 6.58
CA LEU A 36 -9.99 -0.36 6.04
C LEU A 36 -9.86 -1.85 5.71
N ILE A 37 -9.86 -2.18 4.42
CA ILE A 37 -9.77 -3.57 3.94
C ILE A 37 -8.36 -4.12 4.17
N GLY A 38 -7.31 -3.37 3.83
CA GLY A 38 -5.94 -3.83 4.00
C GLY A 38 -4.88 -2.82 3.58
N THR A 39 -3.64 -3.10 3.99
CA THR A 39 -2.52 -2.18 3.83
C THR A 39 -1.31 -2.89 3.22
N TYR A 40 -0.66 -2.23 2.27
CA TYR A 40 0.61 -2.62 1.68
C TYR A 40 1.63 -1.52 1.90
N ARG A 41 2.81 -1.88 2.42
CA ARG A 41 3.93 -0.95 2.64
C ARG A 41 5.07 -1.27 1.71
N LEU A 42 5.64 -0.23 1.14
CA LEU A 42 6.76 -0.29 0.22
C LEU A 42 7.79 0.74 0.65
N THR A 43 9.03 0.33 0.82
CA THR A 43 10.10 1.28 1.11
C THR A 43 10.84 1.69 -0.18
N VAL A 44 11.45 2.86 -0.19
CA VAL A 44 12.35 3.33 -1.26
C VAL A 44 13.51 2.35 -1.38
N SER A 45 13.96 1.75 -0.28
CA SER A 45 14.95 0.66 -0.28
C SER A 45 14.50 -0.57 -1.07
N ASP A 46 13.22 -0.98 -0.95
CA ASP A 46 12.64 -2.06 -1.77
C ASP A 46 12.64 -1.71 -3.26
N LEU A 47 12.64 -0.42 -3.60
CA LEU A 47 12.73 0.08 -4.97
C LEU A 47 14.16 0.31 -5.46
N GLN A 48 15.14 0.46 -4.57
CA GLN A 48 16.53 0.71 -4.95
C GLN A 48 17.19 -0.50 -5.64
N GLY A 49 16.70 -1.71 -5.39
CA GLY A 49 17.13 -2.92 -6.11
C GLY A 49 16.69 -2.95 -7.58
N THR A 50 15.73 -2.11 -7.96
CA THR A 50 15.17 -2.03 -9.30
C THR A 50 15.19 -0.57 -9.76
N THR A 51 16.31 -0.14 -10.33
CA THR A 51 16.43 1.20 -10.90
C THR A 51 16.08 1.18 -12.38
N ASN A 52 15.54 2.30 -12.88
CA ASN A 52 15.43 2.50 -14.32
C ASN A 52 16.79 2.93 -14.91
N ARG A 53 16.83 3.10 -16.24
CA ARG A 53 18.01 3.56 -16.99
C ARG A 53 18.63 4.90 -16.52
N HIS A 54 17.93 5.64 -15.66
CA HIS A 54 18.37 6.93 -15.11
C HIS A 54 18.79 6.84 -13.64
N GLY A 55 18.89 5.63 -13.08
CA GLY A 55 19.23 5.40 -11.68
C GLY A 55 18.12 5.78 -10.70
N LEU A 56 16.88 5.93 -11.17
CA LEU A 56 15.74 6.29 -10.33
C LEU A 56 14.97 5.04 -9.89
N PRO A 57 14.37 5.05 -8.68
CA PRO A 57 13.51 3.96 -8.19
C PRO A 57 12.43 3.58 -9.21
N SER A 58 12.28 2.29 -9.51
CA SER A 58 11.32 1.81 -10.50
C SER A 58 10.82 0.42 -10.13
N LEU A 59 9.50 0.24 -10.07
CA LEU A 59 8.88 -1.08 -9.91
C LEU A 59 8.21 -1.46 -11.23
N PRO A 60 8.57 -2.58 -11.87
CA PRO A 60 7.85 -3.04 -13.06
C PRO A 60 6.39 -3.39 -12.71
N PRO A 61 5.47 -3.39 -13.69
CA PRO A 61 4.08 -3.77 -13.45
C PRO A 61 4.01 -5.16 -12.84
N ARG A 62 3.47 -5.26 -11.62
CA ARG A 62 3.29 -6.55 -10.94
C ARG A 62 2.04 -6.54 -10.09
N TRP A 63 1.47 -7.72 -9.89
CA TRP A 63 0.41 -7.92 -8.91
C TRP A 63 0.98 -7.85 -7.51
N ILE A 64 0.38 -7.00 -6.68
CA ILE A 64 0.71 -6.84 -5.27
C ILE A 64 -0.46 -7.39 -4.48
N ASN A 65 -0.20 -8.36 -3.62
CA ASN A 65 -1.21 -8.91 -2.72
C ASN A 65 -1.41 -7.97 -1.53
N ILE A 66 -2.68 -7.69 -1.22
CA ILE A 66 -3.09 -6.87 -0.08
C ILE A 66 -3.61 -7.80 0.99
N TYR A 67 -3.12 -7.60 2.21
CA TYR A 67 -3.53 -8.35 3.38
C TYR A 67 -4.13 -7.42 4.43
N GLY A 68 -5.13 -7.91 5.16
CA GLY A 68 -5.81 -7.20 6.24
C GLY A 68 -5.78 -7.98 7.55
N HIS A 69 -6.50 -7.46 8.54
CA HIS A 69 -6.77 -8.21 9.77
C HIS A 69 -7.74 -9.37 9.50
N PRO A 70 -7.72 -10.44 10.33
CA PRO A 70 -8.74 -11.50 10.28
C PRO A 70 -10.14 -10.93 10.46
N ARG A 71 -11.15 -11.53 9.84
CA ARG A 71 -12.56 -11.22 10.13
C ARG A 71 -12.98 -11.95 11.39
N SER A 72 -12.92 -11.32 12.56
CA SER A 72 -13.38 -11.93 13.81
C SER A 72 -14.27 -10.98 14.61
N ALA A 73 -15.20 -11.53 15.39
CA ALA A 73 -16.25 -10.73 16.05
C ALA A 73 -15.73 -9.66 17.04
N ASP A 74 -14.46 -9.72 17.46
CA ASP A 74 -13.80 -8.75 18.37
C ASP A 74 -12.93 -7.70 17.64
N ASP A 75 -13.13 -7.50 16.34
CA ASP A 75 -12.31 -6.62 15.49
C ASP A 75 -12.23 -5.16 15.98
N PHE A 76 -13.26 -4.66 16.67
CA PHE A 76 -13.33 -3.25 17.09
C PHE A 76 -12.48 -2.91 18.33
N LEU A 77 -12.18 -3.89 19.19
CA LEU A 77 -11.45 -3.70 20.46
C LEU A 77 -10.03 -4.26 20.44
N ASN A 78 -9.69 -5.08 19.46
CA ASN A 78 -8.36 -5.67 19.41
C ASN A 78 -7.32 -4.67 18.86
N SER A 79 -6.51 -4.09 19.75
CA SER A 79 -5.41 -3.18 19.40
C SER A 79 -4.41 -3.82 18.41
N TYR A 80 -4.31 -5.15 18.40
CA TYR A 80 -3.49 -5.89 17.45
C TYR A 80 -4.04 -5.81 16.02
N PHE A 81 -5.36 -5.93 15.85
CA PHE A 81 -6.01 -5.83 14.54
C PHE A 81 -6.04 -4.40 14.03
N LYS A 82 -6.19 -3.40 14.91
CA LYS A 82 -6.01 -1.98 14.55
C LYS A 82 -4.60 -1.70 14.02
N ALA A 83 -3.58 -2.20 14.70
CA ALA A 83 -2.19 -2.08 14.25
C ALA A 83 -1.95 -2.80 12.91
N MET A 84 -2.61 -3.94 12.66
CA MET A 84 -2.56 -4.61 11.34
C MET A 84 -3.25 -3.79 10.25
N ALA A 85 -4.43 -3.25 10.54
CA ALA A 85 -5.18 -2.41 9.62
C ALA A 85 -4.35 -1.18 9.23
N GLN A 86 -3.77 -0.47 10.21
CA GLN A 86 -2.93 0.71 10.00
C GLN A 86 -1.58 0.41 9.32
N GLY A 87 -1.24 -0.87 9.09
CA GLY A 87 0.03 -1.27 8.47
C GLY A 87 1.23 -1.22 9.42
N GLU A 88 1.01 -1.06 10.73
CA GLU A 88 2.06 -1.19 11.75
C GLU A 88 2.47 -2.66 11.92
N LYS A 89 1.50 -3.58 11.76
CA LYS A 89 1.71 -5.02 11.77
C LYS A 89 1.32 -5.63 10.43
N ARG A 90 1.92 -6.78 10.11
CA ARG A 90 1.64 -7.49 8.86
C ARG A 90 0.23 -8.08 8.90
N GLY A 91 -0.62 -7.73 7.94
CA GLY A 91 -1.91 -8.39 7.75
C GLY A 91 -1.73 -9.87 7.41
N VAL A 92 -2.68 -10.70 7.85
CA VAL A 92 -2.63 -12.17 7.71
C VAL A 92 -3.75 -12.72 6.83
N ASP A 93 -4.81 -11.94 6.62
CA ASP A 93 -5.96 -12.36 5.81
C ASP A 93 -5.86 -11.77 4.40
N TYR A 94 -5.99 -12.60 3.37
CA TYR A 94 -5.89 -12.14 1.98
C TYR A 94 -7.14 -11.37 1.58
N ARG A 95 -6.97 -10.12 1.12
CA ARG A 95 -8.09 -9.23 0.78
C ARG A 95 -8.16 -8.86 -0.70
N GLY A 96 -7.17 -9.29 -1.48
CA GLY A 96 -7.14 -9.08 -2.92
C GLY A 96 -5.75 -8.75 -3.43
N ARG A 97 -5.70 -8.28 -4.67
CA ARG A 97 -4.46 -7.85 -5.31
C ARG A 97 -4.69 -6.66 -6.22
N VAL A 98 -3.69 -5.79 -6.31
CA VAL A 98 -3.69 -4.62 -7.19
C VAL A 98 -2.53 -4.72 -8.15
N LEU A 99 -2.76 -4.43 -9.43
CA LEU A 99 -1.70 -4.29 -10.41
C LEU A 99 -1.10 -2.89 -10.27
N MET A 100 0.18 -2.82 -9.95
CA MET A 100 0.86 -1.56 -9.67
C MET A 100 2.19 -1.48 -10.42
N GLN A 101 2.53 -0.28 -10.86
CA GLN A 101 3.84 0.09 -11.40
C GLN A 101 4.31 1.36 -10.70
N ILE A 102 5.62 1.49 -10.49
CA ILE A 102 6.26 2.71 -10.01
C ILE A 102 7.33 3.11 -11.00
N GLN A 103 7.36 4.38 -11.38
CA GLN A 103 8.36 4.92 -12.28
C GLN A 103 8.89 6.23 -11.71
N GLY A 104 10.18 6.26 -11.37
CA GLY A 104 10.87 7.50 -11.09
C GLY A 104 11.08 8.29 -12.38
N SER A 105 10.66 9.55 -12.39
CA SER A 105 10.92 10.51 -13.46
C SER A 105 11.61 11.75 -12.89
N ARG A 106 12.53 12.34 -13.65
CA ARG A 106 12.98 13.72 -13.36
C ARG A 106 11.94 14.68 -13.90
N SER A 107 11.58 15.69 -13.10
CA SER A 107 10.79 16.85 -13.56
C SER A 107 11.61 17.70 -14.51
#